data_AF-A0A935SYA3-F1
#
_entry.id   AF-A0A935SYA3-F1
#
_cell.length_a   1.000
_cell.length_b   1.000
_cell.length_c   1.000
_cell.angle_alpha   90.00
_cell.angle_beta   90.00
_cell.angle_gamma   90.00
#
_symmetry.space_group_name_H-M   'P 1'
#
loop_
_entity.id
_entity.type
_entity.pdbx_description
1 polymer ?
#
loop_
_entity_poly.entity_id
_entity_poly.type
_entity_poly.pdbx_seq_one_letter_code
_entity_poly.pdbx_strand_id
1 'polypeptide(L)'
;MAAEATERALLAAVAKAQSGPAYVRMAIENMQIQGGVGYTWEYDAHLYYRRAQSSEILLGRASDQHDRIARLLSATAAGGMSR
;
A
#
# COMPACT_ATOMS: atom_id res chain seq x y z
N MET A 1 -13.57 -22.89 -2.55
CA MET A 1 -14.03 -21.59 -2.01
C MET A 1 -13.10 -21.02 -0.93
N ALA A 2 -12.76 -21.75 0.14
CA ALA A 2 -11.89 -21.20 1.21
C ALA A 2 -10.46 -20.85 0.75
N ALA A 3 -9.80 -21.73 -0.02
CA ALA A 3 -8.45 -21.48 -0.55
C ALA A 3 -8.39 -20.24 -1.45
N GLU A 4 -9.39 -20.09 -2.33
CA GLU A 4 -9.52 -18.96 -3.24
C GLU A 4 -9.82 -17.65 -2.50
N ALA A 5 -10.57 -17.69 -1.39
CA ALA A 5 -10.74 -16.53 -0.51
C ALA A 5 -9.43 -16.09 0.18
N THR A 6 -8.61 -17.05 0.63
CA THR A 6 -7.28 -16.77 1.20
C THR A 6 -6.34 -16.15 0.16
N GLU A 7 -6.34 -16.68 -1.06
CA GLU A 7 -5.56 -16.13 -2.18
C GLU A 7 -5.96 -14.69 -2.49
N ARG A 8 -7.26 -14.39 -2.62
CA ARG A 8 -7.73 -13.01 -2.79
C ARG A 8 -7.30 -12.08 -1.66
N ALA A 9 -7.37 -12.55 -0.41
CA ALA A 9 -6.94 -11.77 0.75
C ALA A 9 -5.43 -11.49 0.74
N LEU A 10 -4.63 -12.46 0.30
CA LEU A 10 -3.18 -12.31 0.13
C LEU A 10 -2.87 -11.26 -0.93
N LEU A 11 -3.48 -11.38 -2.12
CA LEU A 11 -3.28 -10.43 -3.21
C LEU A 11 -3.71 -9.01 -2.84
N ALA A 12 -4.83 -8.85 -2.13
CA ALA A 12 -5.27 -7.55 -1.63
C ALA A 12 -4.29 -6.93 -0.63
N ALA A 13 -3.73 -7.74 0.29
CA ALA A 13 -2.74 -7.28 1.25
C ALA A 13 -1.43 -6.84 0.55
N VAL A 14 -0.96 -7.63 -0.43
CA VAL A 14 0.20 -7.27 -1.26
C VAL A 14 -0.05 -5.96 -2.03
N ALA A 15 -1.19 -5.84 -2.68
CA ALA A 15 -1.54 -4.64 -3.42
C ALA A 15 -1.56 -3.39 -2.52
N LYS A 16 -2.13 -3.47 -1.31
CA LYS A 16 -2.12 -2.36 -0.36
C LYS A 16 -0.71 -2.05 0.16
N ALA A 17 0.09 -3.08 0.49
CA ALA A 17 1.45 -2.91 0.98
C ALA A 17 2.35 -2.18 -0.02
N GLN A 18 2.14 -2.41 -1.33
CA GLN A 18 2.93 -1.79 -2.39
C GLN A 18 2.41 -0.40 -2.80
N SER A 19 1.10 -0.27 -3.01
CA SER A 19 0.52 0.94 -3.60
C SER A 19 0.65 2.18 -2.71
N GLY A 20 0.52 2.04 -1.39
CA GLY A 20 0.55 3.17 -0.47
C GLY A 20 1.93 3.86 -0.38
N PRO A 21 3.02 3.13 -0.05
CA PRO A 21 4.37 3.69 -0.07
C PRO A 21 4.79 4.22 -1.45
N ALA A 22 4.37 3.53 -2.52
CA ALA A 22 4.61 4.00 -3.88
C ALA A 22 3.94 5.35 -4.14
N TYR A 23 2.68 5.53 -3.74
CA TYR A 23 1.98 6.80 -3.93
C TYR A 23 2.61 7.94 -3.14
N VAL A 24 3.01 7.70 -1.88
CA VAL A 24 3.72 8.71 -1.07
C VAL A 24 5.00 9.15 -1.77
N ARG A 25 5.79 8.21 -2.28
CA ARG A 25 7.02 8.51 -3.01
C ARG A 25 6.75 9.34 -4.28
N MET A 26 5.80 8.91 -5.11
CA MET A 26 5.43 9.63 -6.33
C MET A 26 4.91 11.04 -6.05
N ALA A 27 4.13 11.22 -4.98
CA ALA A 27 3.63 12.54 -4.62
C ALA A 27 4.74 13.49 -4.16
N ILE A 28 5.76 12.98 -3.47
CA ILE A 28 6.95 13.77 -3.09
C ILE A 28 7.77 14.12 -4.33
N GLU A 29 8.06 13.14 -5.19
CA GLU A 29 8.81 13.36 -6.44
C GLU A 29 8.09 14.39 -7.35
N ASN A 30 6.76 14.33 -7.43
CA ASN A 30 5.95 15.30 -8.17
C ASN A 30 6.15 16.75 -7.66
N MET A 31 6.18 16.97 -6.34
CA MET A 31 6.47 18.29 -5.78
C MET A 31 7.90 18.72 -6.09
N GLN A 32 8.87 17.81 -6.00
CA GLN A 32 10.28 18.11 -6.23
C GLN A 32 10.60 18.48 -7.68
N ILE A 33 10.01 17.81 -8.66
CA ILE A 33 10.22 18.09 -10.10
C ILE A 33 9.80 19.52 -10.46
N GLN A 34 8.79 20.06 -9.79
CA GLN A 34 8.30 21.41 -10.00
C GLN A 34 9.15 22.48 -9.28
N GLY A 35 10.06 22.07 -8.39
CA GLY A 35 10.83 22.98 -7.55
C GLY A 35 9.95 23.66 -6.49
N GLY A 36 10.28 24.90 -6.14
CA GLY A 36 9.60 25.63 -5.06
C GLY A 36 8.09 25.75 -5.24
N VAL A 37 7.61 25.90 -6.48
CA VAL A 37 6.18 26.04 -6.77
C VAL A 37 5.36 24.77 -6.51
N GLY A 38 6.01 23.61 -6.40
CA GLY A 38 5.35 22.36 -6.01
C GLY A 38 4.88 22.35 -4.55
N TYR A 39 5.42 23.24 -3.72
CA TYR A 39 5.07 23.41 -2.31
C TYR A 39 4.08 24.55 -2.06
N THR A 40 3.69 25.28 -3.11
CA THR A 40 2.84 26.46 -3.01
C THR A 40 1.44 26.18 -3.58
N TRP A 41 0.58 27.22 -3.62
CA TRP A 41 -0.86 27.08 -3.95
C TRP A 41 -1.17 27.26 -5.45
N GLU A 42 -0.15 27.55 -6.24
CA GLU A 42 -0.22 27.77 -7.68
C GLU A 42 -0.49 26.46 -8.43
N TYR A 43 -0.14 25.32 -7.84
CA TYR A 43 -0.39 23.99 -8.38
C TYR A 43 -0.88 23.00 -7.33
N ASP A 44 -1.65 22.02 -7.76
CA ASP A 44 -2.28 21.01 -6.90
C ASP A 44 -1.31 19.91 -6.41
N ALA A 45 -0.01 20.00 -6.69
CA ALA A 45 0.97 18.98 -6.35
C ALA A 45 0.93 18.58 -4.87
N HIS A 46 0.80 19.57 -4.00
CA HIS A 46 0.73 19.41 -2.55
C HIS A 46 -0.57 18.74 -2.07
N LEU A 47 -1.68 18.79 -2.85
CA LEU A 47 -2.91 18.03 -2.56
C LEU A 47 -2.69 16.51 -2.71
N TYR A 48 -1.92 16.10 -3.72
CA TYR A 48 -1.60 14.68 -3.92
C TYR A 48 -0.74 14.13 -2.78
N TYR A 49 0.17 14.91 -2.22
CA TYR A 49 0.94 14.50 -1.05
C TYR A 49 0.05 14.28 0.18
N ARG A 50 -0.86 15.22 0.47
CA ARG A 50 -1.83 15.07 1.57
C ARG A 50 -2.70 13.83 1.38
N ARG A 51 -3.20 13.60 0.16
CA ARG A 51 -3.98 12.41 -0.17
C ARG A 51 -3.14 11.14 0.01
N ALA A 52 -1.91 11.11 -0.48
CA ALA A 52 -1.04 9.94 -0.35
C ALA A 52 -0.76 9.57 1.11
N GLN A 53 -0.49 10.56 1.97
CA GLN A 53 -0.35 10.36 3.40
C GLN A 53 -1.60 9.75 4.03
N SER A 54 -2.79 10.28 3.69
CA SER A 54 -4.06 9.76 4.20
C SER A 54 -4.37 8.34 3.68
N SER A 55 -4.08 8.06 2.41
CA SER A 55 -4.28 6.75 1.79
C SER A 55 -3.34 5.70 2.35
N GLU A 56 -2.13 6.08 2.76
CA GLU A 56 -1.16 5.13 3.30
C GLU A 56 -1.60 4.58 4.66
N ILE A 57 -2.22 5.41 5.51
CA ILE A 57 -2.74 4.97 6.80
C ILE A 57 -4.13 4.31 6.70
N LEU A 58 -4.90 4.65 5.66
CA LEU A 58 -6.22 4.07 5.42
C LEU A 58 -6.11 2.57 5.16
N LEU A 59 -6.93 1.75 5.82
CA LEU A 59 -6.90 0.28 5.76
C LEU A 59 -5.60 -0.36 6.29
N GLY A 60 -4.82 0.37 7.10
CA GLY A 60 -3.57 -0.12 7.67
C GLY A 60 -2.35 0.19 6.80
N ARG A 61 -1.21 0.42 7.46
CA ARG A 61 0.07 0.76 6.84
C ARG A 61 0.69 -0.44 6.13
N ALA A 62 1.70 -0.21 5.30
CA ALA A 62 2.43 -1.30 4.65
C ALA A 62 3.01 -2.32 5.64
N SER A 63 3.47 -1.90 6.82
CA SER A 63 3.93 -2.80 7.89
C SER A 63 2.84 -3.77 8.34
N ASP A 64 1.62 -3.27 8.56
CA ASP A 64 0.49 -4.06 9.01
C ASP A 64 0.09 -5.09 7.94
N GLN A 65 0.22 -4.72 6.67
CA GLN A 65 -0.02 -5.62 5.55
C GLN A 65 1.09 -6.66 5.39
N HIS A 66 2.36 -6.33 5.62
CA HIS A 66 3.45 -7.31 5.62
C HIS A 66 3.23 -8.39 6.68
N ASP A 67 2.84 -8.00 7.90
CA ASP A 67 2.48 -8.96 8.95
C ASP A 67 1.29 -9.84 8.55
N ARG A 68 0.29 -9.26 7.89
CA ARG A 68 -0.87 -9.99 7.37
C ARG A 68 -0.48 -10.97 6.27
N ILE A 69 0.38 -10.57 5.34
CA ILE A 69 0.93 -11.42 4.27
C ILE A 69 1.65 -12.62 4.88
N ALA A 70 2.54 -12.39 5.85
CA ALA A 70 3.25 -13.46 6.54
C ALA A 70 2.28 -14.49 7.13
N ARG A 71 1.24 -14.05 7.85
CA ARG A 71 0.22 -14.94 8.42
C ARG A 71 -0.54 -15.74 7.35
N LEU A 72 -0.93 -15.11 6.25
CA LEU A 72 -1.67 -15.76 5.17
C LEU A 72 -0.81 -16.81 4.44
N LEU A 73 0.47 -16.53 4.23
CA LEU A 73 1.43 -17.46 3.65
C LEU A 73 1.64 -18.68 4.57
N SER A 74 1.85 -18.45 5.87
CA SER A 74 1.98 -19.54 6.85
C SER A 74 0.73 -20.43 6.92
N ALA A 75 -0.47 -19.83 6.88
CA ALA A 75 -1.72 -20.58 6.88
C ALA A 75 -1.90 -21.42 5.61
N THR A 76 -1.48 -20.90 4.45
CA THR A 76 -1.54 -21.64 3.18
C THR A 76 -0.56 -22.82 3.18
N ALA A 77 0.66 -22.63 3.69
CA ALA A 77 1.65 -23.69 3.83
C ALA A 77 1.19 -24.82 4.78
N ALA A 78 0.59 -24.47 5.92
CA ALA A 78 0.04 -25.44 6.86
C ALA A 78 -1.12 -26.26 6.27
N GLY A 79 -1.96 -25.65 5.41
CA GLY A 79 -3.04 -26.34 4.71
C GLY A 79 -2.58 -27.28 3.59
N GLY A 80 -1.41 -27.03 3.00
CA GLY A 80 -0.81 -27.87 1.95
C GLY A 80 -0.13 -29.13 2.47
N MET A 81 0.38 -29.12 3.70
CA MET A 81 1.04 -30.27 4.35
C MET A 81 0.08 -31.37 4.85
N SER A 82 -1.23 -31.12 4.84
CA SER A 82 -2.27 -32.06 5.26
C SER A 82 -2.88 -32.86 4.09
N ARG A 83 -2.30 -32.78 2.88
CA ARG A 83 -2.70 -33.55 1.69
C ARG A 83 -1.52 -34.36 1.18
#